data_AF-B4NVB9-F1
#
_entry.id   AF-B4NVB9-F1
#
_cell.length_a   1.000
_cell.length_b   1.000
_cell.length_c   1.000
_cell.angle_alpha   90.00
_cell.angle_beta   90.00
_cell.angle_gamma   90.00
#
_symmetry.space_group_name_H-M   'P 1'
#
loop_
_entity.id
_entity.type
_entity.pdbx_description
1 polymer ?
#
loop_
_entity_poly.entity_id
_entity_poly.type
_entity_poly.pdbx_seq_one_letter_code
_entity_poly.pdbx_strand_id
1 'polypeptide(L)'
;MAWTPRDEGLRQLLPILKDSQSPDKATQLAVQTKLQQLNCLPDFNNYLVYVLTNLKTEDEATRSMSGLILKNNIRMYDITQQPEHMEYIKHECLQAVGDSSPQIRATVGILITTIASNIGLNNWPQLLPSLCEMLDNQDYNMCEGAFSVVQKICEDSAEILDHRPLNTMITKFLEYFKHSSPVIRSHAIACVNQFIINRSQALMLNITVYSVC
;
A
#
# COMPACT_ATOMS: atom_id res chain seq x y z
N MET A 1 9.57 -15.41 -14.40
CA MET A 1 9.43 -14.45 -15.52
C MET A 1 8.50 -13.34 -15.03
N ALA A 2 8.72 -12.08 -15.40
CA ALA A 2 7.78 -11.03 -15.01
C ALA A 2 6.50 -11.16 -15.84
N TRP A 3 5.34 -11.19 -15.18
CA TRP A 3 4.05 -11.18 -15.86
C TRP A 3 3.91 -9.92 -16.72
N THR A 4 3.28 -10.04 -17.88
CA THR A 4 3.02 -8.90 -18.78
C THR A 4 1.57 -8.94 -19.27
N PRO A 5 0.90 -7.78 -19.36
CA PRO A 5 -0.49 -7.73 -19.83
C PRO A 5 -0.56 -7.98 -21.33
N ARG A 6 -1.68 -8.57 -21.77
CA ARG A 6 -2.04 -8.61 -23.20
C ARG A 6 -2.92 -7.41 -23.52
N ASP A 7 -2.68 -6.77 -24.66
CA ASP A 7 -3.46 -5.60 -25.12
C ASP A 7 -4.96 -5.90 -25.19
N GLU A 8 -5.31 -7.10 -25.65
CA GLU A 8 -6.71 -7.54 -25.73
C GLU A 8 -7.38 -7.60 -24.35
N GLY A 9 -6.67 -8.06 -23.33
CA GLY A 9 -7.17 -8.10 -21.96
C GLY A 9 -7.40 -6.70 -21.40
N LEU A 10 -6.48 -5.77 -21.66
CA LEU A 10 -6.64 -4.37 -21.27
C LEU A 10 -7.82 -3.71 -21.98
N ARG A 11 -7.98 -3.93 -23.29
CA ARG A 11 -9.11 -3.40 -24.07
C ARG A 11 -10.47 -3.86 -23.53
N GLN A 12 -10.55 -5.09 -23.01
CA GLN A 12 -11.79 -5.61 -22.42
C GLN A 12 -12.02 -5.11 -20.99
N LEU A 13 -10.95 -4.93 -20.21
CA LEU A 13 -11.04 -4.49 -18.81
C LEU A 13 -11.38 -3.00 -18.66
N LEU A 14 -10.75 -2.13 -19.45
CA LEU A 14 -10.87 -0.68 -19.28
C LEU A 14 -12.31 -0.15 -19.37
N PRO A 15 -13.16 -0.60 -20.31
CA PRO A 15 -14.57 -0.21 -20.32
C PRO A 15 -15.31 -0.60 -19.03
N ILE A 16 -15.02 -1.77 -18.47
CA ILE A 16 -15.66 -2.25 -17.24
C ILE A 16 -15.25 -1.38 -16.04
N LEU A 17 -13.97 -0.98 -15.98
CA LEU A 17 -13.48 -0.05 -14.95
C LEU A 17 -14.11 1.34 -15.08
N LYS A 18 -14.34 1.82 -16.29
CA LYS A 18 -15.02 3.10 -16.54
C LYS A 18 -16.49 3.03 -16.14
N ASP A 19 -17.19 1.96 -16.55
CA ASP A 19 -18.58 1.72 -16.17
C ASP A 19 -18.76 1.57 -14.65
N SER A 20 -17.76 1.02 -13.94
CA SER A 20 -17.80 0.87 -12.48
C SER A 20 -17.85 2.19 -11.71
N GLN A 21 -17.53 3.31 -12.36
CA GLN A 21 -17.62 4.65 -11.79
C GLN A 21 -19.01 5.28 -12.02
N SER A 22 -19.89 4.64 -12.80
CA SER A 22 -21.24 5.14 -13.09
C SER A 22 -22.11 5.15 -11.82
N PRO A 23 -22.90 6.22 -11.60
CA PRO A 23 -23.90 6.25 -10.54
C PRO A 23 -25.16 5.44 -10.88
N ASP A 24 -25.31 4.97 -12.13
CA ASP A 24 -26.48 4.22 -12.57
C ASP A 24 -26.50 2.80 -11.99
N LYS A 25 -27.63 2.43 -11.35
CA LYS A 25 -27.78 1.14 -10.68
C LYS A 25 -27.76 -0.04 -11.66
N ALA A 26 -28.31 0.14 -12.87
CA ALA A 26 -28.34 -0.95 -13.85
C ALA A 26 -26.93 -1.20 -14.41
N THR A 27 -26.16 -0.13 -14.67
CA THR A 27 -24.74 -0.22 -15.01
C THR A 27 -23.94 -0.89 -13.91
N GLN A 28 -24.10 -0.48 -12.64
CA GLN A 28 -23.39 -1.09 -11.50
C GLN A 28 -23.67 -2.59 -11.37
N LEU A 29 -24.93 -3.02 -11.54
CA LEU A 29 -25.28 -4.43 -11.49
C LEU A 29 -24.62 -5.22 -12.63
N ALA A 30 -24.66 -4.69 -13.85
CA ALA A 30 -24.03 -5.32 -15.01
C ALA A 30 -22.50 -5.42 -14.85
N VAL A 31 -21.86 -4.38 -14.31
CA VAL A 31 -20.43 -4.37 -13.98
C VAL A 31 -20.12 -5.43 -12.92
N GLN A 32 -20.91 -5.53 -11.86
CA GLN A 32 -20.69 -6.51 -10.80
C GLN A 32 -20.73 -7.95 -11.35
N THR A 33 -21.69 -8.27 -12.23
CA THR A 33 -21.75 -9.58 -12.88
C THR A 33 -20.51 -9.84 -13.75
N LYS A 34 -20.04 -8.85 -14.52
CA LYS A 34 -18.81 -8.99 -15.33
C LYS A 34 -17.57 -9.19 -14.46
N LEU A 35 -17.43 -8.41 -13.38
CA LEU A 35 -16.30 -8.54 -12.45
C LEU A 35 -16.27 -9.92 -11.78
N GLN A 36 -17.43 -10.49 -11.43
CA GLN A 36 -17.50 -11.85 -10.91
C GLN A 36 -16.98 -12.89 -11.92
N GLN A 37 -17.27 -12.73 -13.21
CA GLN A 37 -16.75 -13.61 -14.26
C GLN A 37 -15.23 -13.44 -14.42
N LEU A 38 -14.73 -12.21 -14.39
CA LEU A 38 -13.31 -11.92 -14.50
C LEU A 38 -12.51 -12.42 -13.29
N ASN A 39 -13.10 -12.43 -12.09
CA ASN A 39 -12.48 -13.00 -10.89
C ASN A 39 -12.20 -14.51 -11.00
N CYS A 40 -12.81 -15.21 -11.97
CA CYS A 40 -12.46 -16.61 -12.26
C CYS A 40 -11.14 -16.75 -13.05
N LEU A 41 -10.61 -15.65 -13.62
CA LEU A 41 -9.36 -15.67 -14.37
C LEU A 41 -8.16 -15.52 -13.40
N PRO A 42 -7.16 -16.42 -13.43
CA PRO A 42 -6.03 -16.39 -12.50
C PRO A 42 -5.25 -15.07 -12.50
N ASP A 43 -5.04 -14.47 -13.67
CA ASP A 43 -4.23 -13.27 -13.84
C ASP A 43 -5.03 -11.97 -13.78
N PHE A 44 -6.33 -12.01 -13.48
CA PHE A 44 -7.17 -10.82 -13.41
C PHE A 44 -6.63 -9.78 -12.43
N ASN A 45 -6.18 -10.22 -11.25
CA ASN A 45 -5.61 -9.34 -10.24
C ASN A 45 -4.30 -8.69 -10.70
N ASN A 46 -3.53 -9.35 -11.59
CA ASN A 46 -2.33 -8.77 -12.20
C ASN A 46 -2.70 -7.63 -13.16
N TYR A 47 -3.79 -7.75 -13.92
CA TYR A 47 -4.30 -6.64 -14.74
C TYR A 47 -4.74 -5.46 -13.86
N LEU A 48 -5.43 -5.71 -12.75
CA LEU A 48 -5.89 -4.63 -11.86
C LEU A 48 -4.73 -3.84 -11.26
N VAL A 49 -3.69 -4.53 -10.77
CA VAL A 49 -2.51 -3.84 -10.23
C VAL A 49 -1.73 -3.14 -11.35
N TYR A 50 -1.61 -3.74 -12.54
CA TYR A 50 -0.93 -3.12 -13.68
C TYR A 50 -1.62 -1.82 -14.12
N VAL A 51 -2.96 -1.80 -14.19
CA VAL A 51 -3.72 -0.59 -14.50
C VAL A 51 -3.46 0.49 -13.44
N LEU A 52 -3.42 0.11 -12.16
CA LEU A 52 -3.14 1.04 -11.07
C LEU A 52 -1.71 1.63 -11.19
N THR A 53 -0.70 0.79 -11.40
CA THR A 53 0.71 1.16 -11.21
C THR A 53 1.42 1.57 -12.50
N ASN A 54 1.15 0.93 -13.64
CA ASN A 54 1.94 1.09 -14.86
C ASN A 54 1.22 1.80 -16.00
N LEU A 55 -0.11 1.71 -16.10
CA LEU A 55 -0.86 2.27 -17.23
C LEU A 55 -1.09 3.78 -17.07
N LYS A 56 -0.01 4.57 -17.12
CA LYS A 56 -0.03 6.03 -16.92
C LYS A 56 -0.82 6.81 -17.99
N THR A 57 -1.20 6.15 -19.09
CA THR A 57 -2.05 6.72 -20.14
C THR A 57 -3.51 6.84 -19.73
N GLU A 58 -3.96 6.07 -18.75
CA GLU A 58 -5.32 6.16 -18.21
C GLU A 58 -5.41 7.19 -17.08
N ASP A 59 -6.61 7.74 -16.91
CA ASP A 59 -6.90 8.74 -15.90
C ASP A 59 -6.82 8.18 -14.47
N GLU A 60 -6.59 9.08 -13.51
CA GLU A 60 -6.40 8.72 -12.10
C GLU A 60 -7.63 8.01 -11.49
N ALA A 61 -8.85 8.35 -11.93
CA ALA A 61 -10.06 7.73 -11.40
C ALA A 61 -10.17 6.27 -11.83
N THR A 62 -9.92 5.97 -13.11
CA THR A 62 -9.87 4.59 -13.64
C THR A 62 -8.77 3.78 -12.97
N ARG A 63 -7.57 4.36 -12.83
CA ARG A 63 -6.42 3.70 -12.17
C ARG A 63 -6.70 3.41 -10.68
N SER A 64 -7.24 4.37 -9.93
CA SER A 64 -7.59 4.15 -8.53
C SER A 64 -8.73 3.13 -8.37
N MET A 65 -9.71 3.14 -9.26
CA MET A 65 -10.81 2.19 -9.23
C MET A 65 -10.32 0.75 -9.40
N SER A 66 -9.35 0.50 -10.27
CA SER A 66 -8.76 -0.84 -10.41
C SER A 66 -8.10 -1.30 -9.10
N GLY A 67 -7.40 -0.41 -8.42
CA GLY A 67 -6.82 -0.68 -7.09
C GLY A 67 -7.87 -0.97 -6.02
N LEU A 68 -9.00 -0.26 -6.02
CA LEU A 68 -10.09 -0.50 -5.07
C LEU A 68 -10.80 -1.84 -5.31
N ILE A 69 -10.97 -2.25 -6.58
CA ILE A 69 -11.49 -3.58 -6.92
C ILE A 69 -10.50 -4.65 -6.46
N LEU A 70 -9.20 -4.48 -6.72
CA LEU A 70 -8.17 -5.41 -6.29
C LEU A 70 -8.14 -5.56 -4.76
N LYS A 71 -8.30 -4.46 -4.02
CA LYS A 71 -8.40 -4.47 -2.55
C LYS A 71 -9.56 -5.35 -2.09
N ASN A 72 -10.73 -5.23 -2.74
CA ASN A 72 -11.88 -6.06 -2.41
C ASN A 72 -11.63 -7.53 -2.73
N ASN A 73 -10.98 -7.82 -3.86
CA ASN A 73 -10.60 -9.17 -4.25
C ASN A 73 -9.66 -9.82 -3.23
N ILE A 74 -8.62 -9.10 -2.78
CA ILE A 74 -7.69 -9.59 -1.75
C ILE A 74 -8.44 -9.95 -0.46
N ARG A 75 -9.46 -9.17 -0.07
CA ARG A 75 -10.26 -9.45 1.13
C ARG A 75 -11.23 -10.62 0.98
N MET A 76 -11.79 -10.81 -0.22
CA MET A 76 -12.83 -11.82 -0.47
C MET A 76 -12.25 -13.18 -0.85
N TYR A 77 -11.11 -13.21 -1.54
CA TYR A 77 -10.52 -14.42 -2.08
C TYR A 77 -9.14 -14.66 -1.48
N ASP A 78 -8.82 -15.93 -1.23
CA ASP A 78 -7.50 -16.32 -0.78
C ASP A 78 -6.50 -16.34 -1.95
N ILE A 79 -5.95 -15.16 -2.27
CA ILE A 79 -4.96 -15.00 -3.35
C ILE A 79 -3.62 -15.66 -2.98
N THR A 80 -3.40 -16.05 -1.71
CA THR A 80 -2.16 -16.74 -1.31
C THR A 80 -1.99 -18.10 -1.96
N GLN A 81 -3.09 -18.70 -2.44
CA GLN A 81 -3.08 -19.91 -3.27
C GLN A 81 -2.39 -19.70 -4.63
N GLN A 82 -2.08 -18.46 -5.01
CA GLN A 82 -1.42 -18.08 -6.25
C GLN A 82 -0.17 -17.23 -5.95
N PRO A 83 0.93 -17.84 -5.47
CA PRO A 83 2.08 -17.11 -4.94
C PRO A 83 2.77 -16.22 -5.97
N GLU A 84 2.81 -16.63 -7.24
CA GLU A 84 3.40 -15.83 -8.33
C GLU A 84 2.63 -14.51 -8.55
N HIS A 85 1.30 -14.58 -8.56
CA HIS A 85 0.44 -13.41 -8.71
C HIS A 85 0.52 -12.50 -7.46
N MET A 86 0.55 -13.09 -6.27
CA MET A 86 0.73 -12.33 -5.02
C MET A 86 2.07 -11.59 -5.00
N GLU A 87 3.18 -12.23 -5.37
CA GLU A 87 4.49 -11.57 -5.38
C GLU A 87 4.56 -10.45 -6.43
N TYR A 88 3.96 -10.66 -7.60
CA TYR A 88 3.81 -9.60 -8.60
C TYR A 88 3.05 -8.38 -8.05
N ILE A 89 1.90 -8.60 -7.39
CA ILE A 89 1.11 -7.51 -6.79
C ILE A 89 1.90 -6.77 -5.71
N LYS A 90 2.60 -7.50 -4.83
CA LYS A 90 3.46 -6.91 -3.78
C LYS A 90 4.55 -6.03 -4.40
N HIS A 91 5.24 -6.55 -5.41
CA HIS A 91 6.29 -5.82 -6.12
C HIS A 91 5.77 -4.53 -6.75
N GLU A 92 4.69 -4.63 -7.52
CA GLU A 92 4.07 -3.48 -8.21
C GLU A 92 3.60 -2.41 -7.21
N CYS A 93 3.00 -2.81 -6.10
CA CYS A 93 2.59 -1.86 -5.07
C CYS A 93 3.79 -1.12 -4.48
N LEU A 94 4.89 -1.82 -4.16
CA LEU A 94 6.09 -1.19 -3.61
C LEU A 94 6.74 -0.21 -4.60
N GLN A 95 6.74 -0.52 -5.90
CA GLN A 95 7.26 0.40 -6.93
C GLN A 95 6.39 1.65 -7.09
N ALA A 96 5.10 1.57 -6.78
CA ALA A 96 4.14 2.66 -6.96
C ALA A 96 3.89 3.51 -5.69
N VAL A 97 4.60 3.25 -4.59
CA VAL A 97 4.47 4.02 -3.33
C VAL A 97 4.72 5.52 -3.56
N GLY A 98 5.67 5.86 -4.43
CA GLY A 98 6.04 7.23 -4.77
C GLY A 98 5.36 7.80 -6.02
N ASP A 99 4.18 7.29 -6.45
CA ASP A 99 3.48 7.82 -7.62
C ASP A 99 3.26 9.34 -7.52
N SER A 100 3.34 10.07 -8.63
CA SER A 100 3.14 11.52 -8.65
C SER A 100 1.73 11.94 -8.23
N SER A 101 0.72 11.11 -8.49
CA SER A 101 -0.67 11.36 -8.07
C SER A 101 -0.88 10.97 -6.60
N PRO A 102 -1.31 11.91 -5.74
CA PRO A 102 -1.67 11.59 -4.35
C PRO A 102 -2.80 10.55 -4.26
N GLN A 103 -3.73 10.54 -5.23
CA GLN A 103 -4.83 9.59 -5.27
C GLN A 103 -4.33 8.15 -5.50
N ILE A 104 -3.34 8.00 -6.38
CA ILE A 104 -2.70 6.71 -6.64
C ILE A 104 -1.88 6.27 -5.44
N ARG A 105 -1.07 7.15 -4.84
CA ARG A 105 -0.31 6.83 -3.62
C ARG A 105 -1.22 6.35 -2.50
N ALA A 106 -2.34 7.03 -2.26
CA ALA A 106 -3.34 6.62 -1.27
C ALA A 106 -3.92 5.23 -1.58
N THR A 107 -4.25 4.97 -2.85
CA THR A 107 -4.80 3.68 -3.28
C THR A 107 -3.79 2.54 -3.11
N VAL A 108 -2.53 2.78 -3.50
CA VAL A 108 -1.42 1.84 -3.31
C VAL A 108 -1.18 1.57 -1.83
N GLY A 109 -1.19 2.60 -0.98
CA GLY A 109 -1.04 2.43 0.46
C GLY A 109 -2.17 1.62 1.11
N ILE A 110 -3.41 1.79 0.64
CA ILE A 110 -4.55 0.95 1.06
C ILE A 110 -4.33 -0.51 0.64
N LEU A 111 -3.80 -0.76 -0.55
CA LEU A 111 -3.50 -2.12 -1.00
C LEU A 111 -2.41 -2.77 -0.18
N ILE A 112 -1.29 -2.08 0.05
CA ILE A 112 -0.18 -2.60 0.85
C ILE A 112 -0.66 -2.97 2.25
N THR A 113 -1.38 -2.06 2.92
CA THR A 113 -1.90 -2.31 4.27
C THR A 113 -2.95 -3.42 4.28
N THR A 114 -3.80 -3.50 3.26
CA THR A 114 -4.77 -4.59 3.11
C THR A 114 -4.08 -5.95 2.94
N ILE A 115 -3.06 -6.05 2.08
CA ILE A 115 -2.29 -7.29 1.90
C ILE A 115 -1.60 -7.66 3.21
N ALA A 116 -0.89 -6.73 3.83
CA ALA A 116 -0.19 -6.94 5.09
C ALA A 116 -1.12 -7.41 6.22
N SER A 117 -2.33 -6.86 6.31
CA SER A 117 -3.34 -7.28 7.28
C SER A 117 -3.92 -8.67 6.99
N ASN A 118 -4.01 -9.06 5.71
CA ASN A 118 -4.63 -10.31 5.28
C ASN A 118 -3.67 -11.50 5.44
N ILE A 119 -2.44 -11.35 4.95
CA ILE A 119 -1.43 -12.43 5.03
C ILE A 119 -0.60 -12.36 6.31
N GLY A 120 -0.63 -11.24 7.03
CA GLY A 120 0.21 -10.97 8.19
C GLY A 120 1.62 -10.48 7.81
N LEU A 121 2.19 -9.58 8.62
CA LEU A 121 3.52 -9.01 8.40
C LEU A 121 4.64 -10.07 8.33
N ASN A 122 4.50 -11.18 9.06
CA ASN A 122 5.46 -12.29 9.02
C ASN A 122 5.55 -12.97 7.66
N ASN A 123 4.47 -12.94 6.86
CA ASN A 123 4.42 -13.47 5.49
C ASN A 123 4.79 -12.42 4.43
N TRP A 124 5.22 -11.23 4.86
CA TRP A 124 5.80 -10.19 4.01
C TRP A 124 7.02 -9.53 4.69
N PRO A 125 8.08 -10.30 5.01
CA PRO A 125 9.21 -9.82 5.81
C PRO A 125 9.98 -8.65 5.18
N GLN A 126 9.97 -8.53 3.85
CA GLN A 126 10.63 -7.45 3.11
C GLN A 126 9.88 -6.11 3.18
N LEU A 127 8.61 -6.08 3.60
CA LEU A 127 7.78 -4.87 3.56
C LEU A 127 8.35 -3.72 4.40
N LEU A 128 8.57 -3.96 5.70
CA LEU A 128 9.07 -2.92 6.61
C LEU A 128 10.48 -2.44 6.25
N PRO A 129 11.46 -3.33 5.96
CA PRO A 129 12.77 -2.90 5.48
C PRO A 129 12.69 -2.03 4.23
N SER A 130 11.92 -2.42 3.21
CA SER A 130 11.78 -1.64 1.97
C SER A 130 11.15 -0.28 2.22
N LEU A 131 10.08 -0.22 3.04
CA LEU A 131 9.46 1.07 3.38
C LEU A 131 10.44 1.97 4.16
N CYS A 132 11.21 1.41 5.10
CA CYS A 132 12.19 2.19 5.88
C CYS A 132 13.35 2.72 5.02
N GLU A 133 13.75 2.00 3.98
CA GLU A 133 14.72 2.46 2.98
C GLU A 133 14.13 3.58 2.13
N MET A 134 12.86 3.46 1.72
CA MET A 134 12.15 4.48 0.96
C MET A 134 12.00 5.81 1.72
N LEU A 135 11.98 5.79 3.07
CA LEU A 135 11.97 7.02 3.86
C LEU A 135 13.20 7.89 3.58
N ASP A 136 14.37 7.29 3.33
CA ASP A 136 15.62 8.02 3.07
C ASP A 136 15.75 8.48 1.61
N ASN A 137 14.75 8.22 0.78
CA ASN A 137 14.76 8.65 -0.61
C ASN A 137 14.66 10.18 -0.72
N GLN A 138 15.41 10.76 -1.65
CA GLN A 138 15.39 12.20 -1.90
C GLN A 138 14.11 12.66 -2.59
N ASP A 139 13.39 11.76 -3.27
CA ASP A 139 12.09 12.04 -3.85
C ASP A 139 11.04 12.22 -2.74
N TYR A 140 10.46 13.41 -2.69
CA TYR A 140 9.42 13.77 -1.73
C TYR A 140 8.22 12.82 -1.76
N ASN A 141 7.74 12.44 -2.94
CA ASN A 141 6.56 11.58 -3.09
C ASN A 141 6.86 10.16 -2.60
N MET A 142 8.07 9.66 -2.83
CA MET A 142 8.51 8.36 -2.32
C MET A 142 8.57 8.37 -0.78
N CYS A 143 9.23 9.38 -0.21
CA CYS A 143 9.35 9.52 1.24
C CYS A 143 7.97 9.68 1.91
N GLU A 144 7.12 10.57 1.39
CA GLU A 144 5.77 10.82 1.92
C GLU A 144 4.86 9.60 1.78
N GLY A 145 4.86 8.95 0.61
CA GLY A 145 4.10 7.71 0.38
C GLY A 145 4.51 6.59 1.32
N ALA A 146 5.82 6.39 1.50
CA ALA A 146 6.34 5.38 2.43
C ALA A 146 5.95 5.70 3.88
N PHE A 147 6.04 6.97 4.30
CA PHE A 147 5.57 7.41 5.61
C PHE A 147 4.07 7.15 5.82
N SER A 148 3.24 7.44 4.82
CA SER A 148 1.79 7.19 4.90
C SER A 148 1.48 5.71 5.11
N VAL A 149 2.22 4.80 4.44
CA VAL A 149 2.04 3.36 4.61
C VAL A 149 2.54 2.89 5.97
N VAL A 150 3.73 3.33 6.37
CA VAL A 150 4.34 2.97 7.66
C VAL A 150 3.46 3.43 8.81
N GLN A 151 2.95 4.66 8.77
CA GLN A 151 2.02 5.17 9.78
C GLN A 151 0.82 4.22 9.92
N LYS A 152 0.23 3.81 8.80
CA LYS A 152 -0.94 2.95 8.83
C LYS A 152 -0.65 1.55 9.37
N ILE A 153 0.51 0.99 9.06
CA ILE A 153 0.98 -0.27 9.66
C ILE A 153 1.19 -0.11 11.17
N CYS A 154 1.78 1.01 11.62
CA CYS A 154 1.94 1.29 13.04
C CYS A 154 0.59 1.43 13.76
N GLU A 155 -0.42 2.03 13.13
CA GLU A 155 -1.78 2.11 13.68
C GLU A 155 -2.45 0.73 13.80
N ASP A 156 -2.40 -0.08 12.73
CA ASP A 156 -3.18 -1.32 12.63
C ASP A 156 -2.46 -2.54 13.24
N SER A 157 -1.13 -2.48 13.43
CA SER A 157 -0.31 -3.65 13.80
C SER A 157 0.76 -3.35 14.86
N ALA A 158 0.60 -2.29 15.67
CA ALA A 158 1.56 -1.94 16.72
C ALA A 158 1.91 -3.09 17.67
N GLU A 159 0.94 -3.94 18.03
CA GLU A 159 1.13 -5.04 18.98
C GLU A 159 1.96 -6.20 18.41
N ILE A 160 1.99 -6.34 17.08
CA ILE A 160 2.65 -7.44 16.36
C ILE A 160 4.07 -7.05 15.94
N LEU A 161 4.40 -5.75 15.98
CA LEU A 161 5.74 -5.26 15.65
C LEU A 161 6.74 -5.69 16.74
N ASP A 162 7.61 -6.65 16.39
CA ASP A 162 8.72 -7.09 17.24
C ASP A 162 9.58 -5.93 17.74
N HIS A 163 10.12 -6.04 18.95
CA HIS A 163 10.94 -5.01 19.59
C HIS A 163 12.17 -4.57 18.78
N ARG A 164 12.75 -5.45 17.94
CA ARG A 164 13.96 -5.16 17.15
C ARG A 164 13.68 -4.25 15.94
N PRO A 165 12.78 -4.59 14.99
CA PRO A 165 12.44 -3.67 13.90
C PRO A 165 11.88 -2.36 14.45
N LEU A 166 11.13 -2.43 15.55
CA LEU A 166 10.54 -1.25 16.17
C LEU A 166 11.58 -0.25 16.70
N ASN A 167 12.66 -0.71 17.33
CA ASN A 167 13.72 0.18 17.81
C ASN A 167 14.34 1.00 16.66
N THR A 168 14.72 0.34 15.57
CA THR A 168 15.31 0.99 14.39
C THR A 168 14.34 1.99 13.76
N MET A 169 13.06 1.61 13.65
CA MET A 169 12.01 2.48 13.11
C MET A 169 11.80 3.73 13.98
N ILE A 170 11.72 3.58 15.31
CA ILE A 170 11.55 4.70 16.22
C ILE A 170 12.71 5.68 16.12
N THR A 171 13.96 5.19 16.15
CA THR A 171 15.14 6.06 16.00
C THR A 171 15.06 6.87 14.71
N LYS A 172 14.71 6.21 13.60
CA LYS A 172 14.53 6.87 12.31
C LYS A 172 13.42 7.92 12.36
N PHE A 173 12.23 7.60 12.90
CA PHE A 173 11.14 8.58 12.97
C PHE A 173 11.52 9.84 13.75
N LEU A 174 12.28 9.71 14.84
CA LEU A 174 12.74 10.85 15.63
C LEU A 174 13.66 11.79 14.83
N GLU A 175 14.47 11.27 13.90
CA GLU A 175 15.28 12.10 13.01
C GLU A 175 14.40 12.98 12.09
N TYR A 176 13.26 12.45 11.63
CA TYR A 176 12.32 13.17 10.77
C TYR A 176 11.48 14.23 11.51
N PHE A 177 11.57 14.36 12.84
CA PHE A 177 10.90 15.44 13.57
C PHE A 177 11.43 16.83 13.19
N LYS A 178 12.66 16.90 12.65
CA LYS A 178 13.29 18.13 12.18
C LYS A 178 13.25 18.28 10.66
N HIS A 179 12.52 17.41 9.95
CA HIS A 179 12.43 17.44 8.49
C HIS A 179 11.85 18.77 7.99
N SER A 180 12.26 19.25 6.82
CA SER A 180 11.83 20.54 6.26
C SER A 180 10.33 20.58 5.95
N SER A 181 9.78 19.48 5.43
CA SER A 181 8.35 19.36 5.14
C SER A 181 7.50 19.17 6.41
N PRO A 182 6.47 20.00 6.65
CA PRO A 182 5.53 19.81 7.77
C PRO A 182 4.72 18.52 7.68
N VAL A 183 4.44 18.04 6.48
CA VAL A 183 3.66 16.80 6.27
C VAL A 183 4.45 15.58 6.75
N ILE A 184 5.72 15.49 6.36
CA ILE A 184 6.62 14.41 6.80
C ILE A 184 6.82 14.45 8.32
N ARG A 185 7.00 15.64 8.91
CA ARG A 185 7.07 15.78 10.38
C ARG A 185 5.79 15.25 11.04
N SER A 186 4.62 15.56 10.49
CA SER A 186 3.34 15.08 11.01
C SER A 186 3.24 13.55 10.97
N HIS A 187 3.64 12.91 9.88
CA HIS A 187 3.68 11.44 9.79
C HIS A 187 4.62 10.83 10.82
N ALA A 188 5.85 11.35 10.93
CA ALA A 188 6.83 10.84 11.89
C ALA A 188 6.32 10.92 13.34
N ILE A 189 5.74 12.05 13.72
CA ILE A 189 5.12 12.23 15.05
C ILE A 189 3.96 11.27 15.24
N ALA A 190 3.10 11.09 14.23
CA ALA A 190 1.98 10.17 14.29
C ALA A 190 2.44 8.72 14.50
N CYS A 191 3.49 8.27 13.79
CA CYS A 191 4.10 6.95 13.99
C CYS A 191 4.58 6.77 15.44
N VAL A 192 5.34 7.72 15.98
CA VAL A 192 5.85 7.65 17.37
C VAL A 192 4.72 7.65 18.39
N ASN A 193 3.67 8.45 18.17
CA ASN A 193 2.52 8.54 19.08
C ASN A 193 1.82 7.20 19.29
N GLN A 194 1.75 6.33 18.26
CA GLN A 194 1.17 4.99 18.41
C GLN A 194 1.91 4.16 19.46
N PHE A 195 3.23 4.31 19.56
CA PHE A 195 4.06 3.59 20.51
C PHE A 195 4.07 4.19 21.91
N ILE A 196 3.73 5.49 22.06
CA ILE A 196 3.46 6.13 23.36
C ILE A 196 2.19 5.54 23.97
N ILE A 197 1.11 5.53 23.19
CA ILE A 197 -0.20 5.04 23.63
C ILE A 197 -0.11 3.58 24.07
N ASN A 198 0.61 2.76 23.28
CA ASN A 198 0.80 1.35 23.55
C ASN A 198 1.92 1.03 24.57
N ARG A 199 2.50 2.05 25.22
CA ARG A 199 3.60 1.93 26.21
C ARG A 199 4.75 1.04 25.75
N SER A 200 5.16 1.18 24.49
CA SER A 200 6.23 0.35 23.93
C SER A 200 7.55 0.56 24.69
N GLN A 201 8.14 -0.52 25.17
CA GLN A 201 9.45 -0.49 25.85
C GLN A 201 10.56 0.04 24.92
N ALA A 202 10.43 -0.18 23.61
CA ALA A 202 11.32 0.35 22.59
C ALA A 202 11.37 1.88 22.59
N LEU A 203 10.21 2.52 22.78
CA LEU A 203 10.13 3.97 22.84
C LEU A 203 10.74 4.51 24.15
N MET A 204 10.47 3.88 25.28
CA MET A 204 11.02 4.30 26.58
C MET A 204 12.55 4.31 26.56
N LEU A 205 13.17 3.29 25.94
CA LEU A 205 14.62 3.22 25.77
C LEU A 205 15.17 4.33 24.87
N ASN A 206 14.48 4.67 23.77
CA ASN A 206 14.91 5.76 22.89
C ASN A 206 14.74 7.14 23.54
N ILE A 207 13.63 7.39 24.25
CA ILE A 207 13.39 8.67 24.94
C ILE A 207 14.47 8.93 25.99
N THR A 208 14.93 7.92 26.73
CA THR A 208 16.02 8.10 27.71
C THR A 208 17.34 8.55 27.06
N VAL A 209 17.59 8.19 25.81
CA VAL A 209 18.80 8.63 25.09
C VAL A 209 18.66 10.09 24.65
N TYR A 210 17.47 10.50 24.20
CA TYR A 210 17.21 11.87 23.73
C TYR A 210 16.93 12.90 24.84
N SER A 211 16.59 12.47 26.05
CA SER A 211 16.34 13.35 27.22
C SER A 211 17.59 13.63 28.07
N VAL A 212 18.75 13.08 27.71
CA VAL A 212 20.04 13.27 28.39
C VAL A 212 20.95 14.26 27.64
N CYS A 213 20.43 14.95 26.62
CA CYS A 213 21.07 16.12 25.98
C CYS A 213 20.25 17.38 26.26
#